data_AF-A0A2R8ZD11-F1
#
_entry.id   AF-A0A2R8ZD11-F1
#
_cell.length_a   1.000
_cell.length_b   1.000
_cell.length_c   1.000
_cell.angle_alpha   90.00
_cell.angle_beta   90.00
_cell.angle_gamma   90.00
#
_symmetry.space_group_name_H-M   'P 1'
#
loop_
_entity.id
_entity.type
_entity.pdbx_description
1 polymer ?
#
loop_
_entity_poly.entity_id
_entity_poly.type
_entity_poly.pdbx_seq_one_letter_code
_entity_poly.pdbx_strand_id
1 'polypeptide(L)'
;MPRFASPLLRNVIIRSQFDGIKRKQCLQYLKTLRTLQYDGFKTVYFGETNIPESLVTGEDISDGYFIQTPTWCIVHAAGSQGWVPWKYRVFLRDELCIKQEDSLFSEFCDVVRKAYGKCVIVVKERRQQEEQRPKEDREAEGQFYIPTVISLASIMCCPEVAKSCGHELLSLPSPCNYLNPLDSAWSSLKWFIINNRNEFCLHSIDSGYSYQCILFSHLISKGIERINASKWRTLTSKVRRWENYYLGKFS
;
A
#
# COMPACT_ATOMS: atom_id res chain seq x y z
N MET A 1 21.13 14.56 11.77
CA MET A 1 20.13 13.91 10.88
C MET A 1 20.36 12.40 10.59
N PRO A 2 20.42 11.47 11.58
CA PRO A 2 20.29 10.03 11.26
C PRO A 2 18.97 9.38 11.71
N ARG A 3 18.19 10.01 12.60
CA ARG A 3 17.07 9.33 13.29
C ARG A 3 15.77 9.20 12.47
N PHE A 4 15.49 10.14 11.58
CA PHE A 4 14.29 10.13 10.72
C PHE A 4 14.27 9.04 9.63
N ALA A 5 15.44 8.49 9.26
CA ALA A 5 15.58 7.51 8.18
C ALA A 5 15.35 6.06 8.63
N SER A 6 15.47 5.79 9.93
CA SER A 6 15.44 4.44 10.50
C SER A 6 14.14 3.65 10.27
N PRO A 7 12.93 4.27 10.21
CA PRO A 7 11.70 3.55 9.92
C PRO A 7 11.47 3.31 8.41
N LEU A 8 12.08 4.11 7.53
CA LEU A 8 11.84 4.09 6.08
C LEU A 8 12.49 2.90 5.37
N LEU A 9 13.54 2.35 5.98
CA LEU A 9 14.34 1.23 5.47
C LEU A 9 13.94 -0.12 6.08
N ARG A 10 12.98 -0.15 7.00
CA ARG A 10 12.46 -1.39 7.60
C ARG A 10 11.49 -2.11 6.65
N ASN A 11 11.94 -2.39 5.42
CA ASN A 11 11.58 -3.67 4.81
C ASN A 11 12.34 -4.74 5.59
N VAL A 12 11.87 -5.04 6.80
CA VAL A 12 12.38 -6.16 7.59
C VAL A 12 12.00 -7.39 6.79
N ILE A 13 12.92 -7.84 5.93
CA ILE A 13 12.95 -9.23 5.51
C ILE A 13 13.27 -9.99 6.79
N ILE A 14 12.22 -10.37 7.51
CA ILE A 14 12.33 -11.21 8.70
C ILE A 14 12.94 -12.52 8.21
N ARG A 15 14.27 -12.62 8.27
CA ARG A 15 15.03 -13.85 8.03
C ARG A 15 14.86 -14.83 9.19
N SER A 16 14.26 -14.42 10.31
CA SER A 16 13.96 -15.33 11.42
C SER A 16 12.79 -16.23 11.03
N GLN A 17 13.02 -17.55 11.09
CA GLN A 17 12.04 -18.64 11.01
C GLN A 17 10.74 -18.24 10.29
N PHE A 18 10.83 -18.12 8.97
CA PHE A 18 9.65 -18.18 8.11
C PHE A 18 9.00 -19.53 8.40
N ASP A 19 8.01 -19.52 9.31
CA ASP A 19 7.23 -20.69 9.67
C ASP A 19 6.74 -21.38 8.39
N GLY A 20 6.72 -22.72 8.40
CA GLY A 20 6.32 -23.53 7.25
C GLY A 20 4.96 -23.09 6.70
N ILE A 21 4.07 -22.67 7.60
CA ILE A 21 2.74 -22.14 7.29
C ILE A 21 2.82 -20.85 6.46
N LYS A 22 3.57 -19.84 6.93
CA LYS A 22 3.74 -18.55 6.22
C LYS A 22 4.38 -18.72 4.84
N ARG A 23 5.31 -19.66 4.73
CA ARG A 23 5.93 -20.01 3.45
C ARG A 23 4.91 -20.64 2.51
N LYS A 24 4.11 -21.60 2.99
CA LYS A 24 3.04 -22.25 2.21
C LYS A 24 2.03 -21.22 1.71
N GLN A 25 1.60 -20.28 2.55
CA GLN A 25 0.70 -19.19 2.17
C GLN A 25 1.30 -18.31 1.06
N CYS A 26 2.57 -17.92 1.19
CA CYS A 26 3.25 -17.12 0.18
C CYS A 26 3.37 -17.86 -1.16
N LEU A 27 3.68 -19.16 -1.13
CA LEU A 27 3.76 -19.99 -2.33
C LEU A 27 2.39 -20.19 -2.98
N GLN A 28 1.34 -20.41 -2.20
CA GLN A 28 -0.01 -20.51 -2.70
C GLN A 28 -0.45 -19.20 -3.37
N TYR A 29 -0.20 -18.06 -2.73
CA TYR A 29 -0.42 -16.74 -3.34
C TYR A 29 0.30 -16.60 -4.69
N LEU A 30 1.59 -16.95 -4.75
CA LEU A 30 2.39 -16.85 -5.97
C LEU A 30 1.89 -17.80 -7.08
N LYS A 31 1.51 -19.03 -6.73
CA LYS A 31 0.95 -20.00 -7.66
C LYS A 31 -0.39 -19.48 -8.21
N THR A 32 -1.29 -19.02 -7.35
CA THR A 32 -2.58 -18.40 -7.77
C THR A 32 -2.35 -17.20 -8.67
N LEU A 33 -1.44 -16.29 -8.29
CA LEU A 33 -1.12 -15.11 -9.09
C LEU A 33 -0.59 -15.50 -10.48
N ARG A 34 0.29 -16.50 -10.55
CA ARG A 34 0.83 -17.01 -11.83
C ARG A 34 -0.26 -17.65 -12.68
N THR A 35 -1.14 -18.47 -12.10
CA THR A 35 -2.28 -19.06 -12.81
C THR A 35 -3.16 -17.99 -13.43
N LEU A 36 -3.57 -16.98 -12.66
CA LEU A 36 -4.36 -15.86 -13.17
C LEU A 36 -3.63 -15.10 -14.28
N GLN A 37 -2.31 -14.89 -14.15
CA GLN A 37 -1.51 -14.27 -15.21
C GLN A 37 -1.48 -15.13 -16.49
N TYR A 38 -1.36 -16.45 -16.38
CA TYR A 38 -1.45 -17.36 -17.53
C TYR A 38 -2.82 -17.34 -18.19
N ASP A 39 -3.88 -17.19 -17.40
CA ASP A 39 -5.25 -17.01 -17.89
C ASP A 39 -5.45 -15.64 -18.54
N GLY A 40 -4.43 -14.76 -18.56
CA GLY A 40 -4.44 -13.46 -19.22
C GLY A 40 -4.91 -12.30 -18.35
N PHE A 41 -4.99 -12.47 -17.03
CA PHE A 41 -5.26 -11.37 -16.11
C PHE A 41 -4.03 -10.49 -15.95
N LYS A 42 -4.19 -9.17 -16.13
CA LYS A 42 -3.13 -8.20 -15.82
C LYS A 42 -3.07 -7.93 -14.32
N THR A 43 -1.88 -7.88 -13.75
CA THR A 43 -1.72 -7.58 -12.31
C THR A 43 -1.80 -6.08 -12.05
N VAL A 44 -2.69 -5.69 -11.14
CA VAL A 44 -2.81 -4.34 -10.61
C VAL A 44 -2.73 -4.42 -9.09
N TYR A 45 -1.89 -3.61 -8.48
CA TYR A 45 -1.80 -3.49 -7.03
C TYR A 45 -2.65 -2.30 -6.60
N PHE A 46 -3.49 -2.50 -5.60
CA PHE A 46 -4.34 -1.47 -5.00
C PHE A 46 -4.06 -1.39 -3.50
N GLY A 47 -3.94 -0.18 -2.97
CA GLY A 47 -3.61 -0.03 -1.56
C GLY A 47 -3.67 1.39 -1.04
N GLU A 48 -3.38 1.47 0.25
CA GLU A 48 -3.35 2.70 1.02
C GLU A 48 -1.94 2.97 1.54
N THR A 49 -1.60 4.24 1.70
CA THR A 49 -0.35 4.66 2.33
C THR A 49 -0.58 5.85 3.22
N ASN A 50 -0.19 5.68 4.48
CA ASN A 50 -0.26 6.72 5.49
C ASN A 50 1.00 7.60 5.45
N ILE A 51 0.78 8.90 5.48
CA ILE A 51 1.77 9.96 5.56
C ILE A 51 1.43 10.78 6.82
N PRO A 52 2.19 10.61 7.91
CA PRO A 52 1.97 11.43 9.09
C PRO A 52 2.35 12.87 8.79
N GLU A 53 1.62 13.82 9.36
CA GLU A 53 1.92 15.26 9.21
C GLU A 53 3.37 15.59 9.57
N SER A 54 3.92 14.97 10.62
CA SER A 54 5.33 15.12 11.02
C SER A 54 6.35 14.80 9.93
N LEU A 55 6.01 13.90 8.99
CA LEU A 55 6.87 13.63 7.83
C LEU A 55 6.96 14.84 6.90
N VAL A 56 5.86 15.60 6.81
CA VAL A 56 5.66 16.72 5.91
C VAL A 56 6.15 18.02 6.55
N THR A 57 5.83 18.27 7.82
CA THR A 57 6.29 19.45 8.58
C THR A 57 7.77 19.31 8.96
N GLY A 58 8.23 18.09 9.22
CA GLY A 58 9.58 17.82 9.70
C GLY A 58 9.77 18.08 11.19
N GLU A 59 8.68 18.21 11.94
CA GLU A 59 8.68 18.36 13.39
C GLU A 59 9.24 17.10 14.08
N ASP A 60 10.11 17.32 15.07
CA ASP A 60 10.72 16.24 15.85
C ASP A 60 9.75 15.81 16.96
N ILE A 61 9.29 14.57 16.94
CA ILE A 61 8.33 14.00 17.91
C ILE A 61 9.03 13.68 19.25
N SER A 62 10.15 14.35 19.55
CA SER A 62 10.99 14.07 20.72
C SER A 62 10.44 14.67 22.01
N ASP A 63 9.59 15.69 21.93
CA ASP A 63 8.90 16.23 23.09
C ASP A 63 7.68 15.37 23.39
N GLY A 64 7.72 14.69 24.54
CA GLY A 64 6.83 13.60 24.97
C GLY A 64 5.33 13.91 25.12
N TYR A 65 4.81 14.93 24.45
CA TYR A 65 3.40 15.09 24.18
C TYR A 65 3.07 14.36 22.87
N PHE A 66 2.60 13.12 23.00
CA PHE A 66 2.00 12.38 21.89
C PHE A 66 0.66 13.05 21.49
N ILE A 67 0.72 14.21 20.87
CA ILE A 67 -0.41 14.70 20.10
C ILE A 67 -0.52 13.73 18.92
N GLN A 68 -1.68 13.07 18.78
CA GLN A 68 -2.00 12.32 17.57
C GLN A 68 -1.90 13.31 16.42
N THR A 69 -0.83 13.21 15.64
CA THR A 69 -0.68 14.07 14.47
C THR A 69 -1.60 13.55 13.38
N PRO A 70 -2.35 14.43 12.71
CA PRO A 70 -3.22 14.03 11.63
C PRO A 70 -2.42 13.25 10.59
N THR A 71 -3.04 12.16 10.14
CA THR A 71 -2.40 11.24 9.20
C THR A 71 -3.11 11.31 7.87
N TRP A 72 -2.42 11.77 6.85
CA TRP A 72 -2.91 11.71 5.48
C TRP A 72 -2.90 10.27 4.99
N CYS A 73 -4.04 9.76 4.54
CA CYS A 73 -4.15 8.49 3.87
C CYS A 73 -4.25 8.70 2.37
N ILE A 74 -3.34 8.12 1.62
CA ILE A 74 -3.35 8.14 0.17
C ILE A 74 -3.79 6.78 -0.33
N VAL A 75 -4.87 6.74 -1.11
CA VAL A 75 -5.33 5.56 -1.82
C VAL A 75 -4.80 5.62 -3.25
N HIS A 76 -4.19 4.53 -3.70
CA HIS A 76 -3.47 4.47 -4.96
C HIS A 76 -3.53 3.08 -5.59
N ALA A 77 -3.20 3.03 -6.87
CA ALA A 77 -2.99 1.78 -7.59
C ALA A 77 -1.89 1.91 -8.65
N ALA A 78 -1.27 0.77 -8.94
CA ALA A 78 -0.30 0.67 -10.02
C ALA A 78 -0.32 -0.71 -10.66
N GLY A 79 -0.19 -0.75 -11.98
CA GLY A 79 -0.12 -1.97 -12.78
C GLY A 79 1.28 -2.26 -13.29
N SER A 80 1.38 -3.08 -14.33
CA SER A 80 2.67 -3.42 -14.96
C SER A 80 3.39 -2.23 -15.60
N GLN A 81 2.65 -1.19 -16.01
CA GLN A 81 3.18 -0.02 -16.73
C GLN A 81 3.46 1.21 -15.86
N GLY A 82 3.10 1.16 -14.57
CA GLY A 82 3.21 2.31 -13.66
C GLY A 82 1.91 2.54 -12.92
N TRP A 83 1.73 3.77 -12.44
CA TRP A 83 0.47 4.24 -11.88
C TRP A 83 -0.67 3.97 -12.88
N VAL A 84 -1.77 3.43 -12.39
CA VAL A 84 -2.96 3.24 -13.23
C VAL A 84 -3.55 4.61 -13.60
N PRO A 85 -4.32 4.73 -14.70
CA PRO A 85 -5.00 5.97 -15.07
C PRO A 85 -6.23 6.25 -14.19
N TRP A 86 -6.11 5.98 -12.89
CA TRP A 86 -7.06 6.32 -11.84
C TRP A 86 -6.33 7.23 -10.86
N LYS A 87 -6.79 8.47 -10.73
CA LYS A 87 -6.15 9.47 -9.87
C LYS A 87 -6.12 8.95 -8.43
N TYR A 88 -4.98 9.05 -7.77
CA TYR A 88 -4.91 8.77 -6.33
C TYR A 88 -5.88 9.67 -5.56
N ARG A 89 -6.37 9.19 -4.41
CA ARG A 89 -7.23 9.96 -3.51
C ARG A 89 -6.49 10.22 -2.21
N VAL A 90 -6.73 11.38 -1.61
CA VAL A 90 -6.09 11.81 -0.35
C VAL A 90 -7.20 12.08 0.66
N PHE A 91 -7.07 11.48 1.84
CA PHE A 91 -7.99 11.64 2.95
C PHE A 91 -7.22 12.07 4.20
N LEU A 92 -7.79 12.94 5.01
CA LEU A 92 -7.23 13.27 6.33
C LEU A 92 -7.83 12.35 7.38
N ARG A 93 -7.01 11.51 8.02
CA ARG A 93 -7.42 10.73 9.18
C ARG A 93 -7.28 11.61 10.41
N ASP A 94 -8.36 12.36 10.68
CA ASP A 94 -8.73 12.92 12.00
C ASP A 94 -10.18 13.45 12.03
N GLU A 95 -10.89 13.51 10.88
CA GLU A 95 -12.33 13.89 10.84
C GLU A 95 -13.24 12.89 10.11
N LEU A 96 -12.70 11.79 9.57
CA LEU A 96 -13.48 10.80 8.83
C LEU A 96 -13.64 9.51 9.62
N CYS A 97 -14.53 9.57 10.61
CA CYS A 97 -15.33 8.40 10.94
C CYS A 97 -16.03 7.89 9.65
N ILE A 98 -15.74 6.65 9.29
CA ILE A 98 -16.75 5.65 8.89
C ILE A 98 -17.67 6.07 7.73
N LYS A 99 -17.13 6.55 6.62
CA LYS A 99 -17.81 6.33 5.32
C LYS A 99 -16.92 5.42 4.50
N GLN A 100 -17.27 4.13 4.51
CA GLN A 100 -16.81 3.22 3.47
C GLN A 100 -17.31 3.83 2.15
N GLU A 101 -16.41 4.40 1.36
CA GLU A 101 -16.78 4.83 0.01
C GLU A 101 -16.90 3.58 -0.86
N ASP A 102 -18.02 2.87 -0.70
CA ASP A 102 -18.34 1.65 -1.45
C ASP A 102 -18.26 1.88 -2.97
N SER A 103 -18.45 3.13 -3.41
CA SER A 103 -18.31 3.54 -4.80
C SER A 103 -16.87 3.64 -5.30
N LEU A 104 -15.85 3.88 -4.45
CA LEU A 104 -14.47 4.05 -4.93
C LEU A 104 -13.94 2.78 -5.58
N PHE A 105 -14.19 1.63 -4.95
CA PHE A 105 -13.69 0.38 -5.48
C PHE A 105 -14.39 0.01 -6.79
N SER A 106 -15.68 0.32 -6.92
CA SER A 106 -16.42 0.16 -8.18
C SER A 106 -15.91 1.10 -9.28
N GLU A 107 -15.70 2.39 -8.97
CA GLU A 107 -15.11 3.37 -9.90
C GLU A 107 -13.72 2.89 -10.38
N PHE A 108 -12.89 2.44 -9.43
CA PHE A 108 -11.57 1.90 -9.71
C PHE A 108 -11.63 0.69 -10.64
N CYS A 109 -12.49 -0.29 -10.35
CA CYS A 109 -12.67 -1.47 -11.19
C CYS A 109 -13.11 -1.08 -12.60
N ASP A 110 -14.02 -0.13 -12.76
CA ASP A 110 -14.45 0.35 -14.07
C ASP A 110 -13.32 1.00 -14.88
N VAL A 111 -12.51 1.84 -14.23
CA VAL A 111 -11.35 2.49 -14.87
C VAL A 111 -10.30 1.46 -15.28
N VAL A 112 -9.99 0.51 -14.40
CA VAL A 112 -8.99 -0.53 -14.66
C VAL A 112 -9.47 -1.48 -15.75
N ARG A 113 -10.75 -1.86 -15.77
CA ARG A 113 -11.35 -2.64 -16.85
C ARG A 113 -11.18 -1.96 -18.20
N LYS A 114 -11.43 -0.64 -18.30
CA LYS A 114 -11.27 0.12 -19.54
C LYS A 114 -9.80 0.22 -19.98
N ALA A 115 -8.87 0.41 -19.04
CA ALA A 115 -7.46 0.60 -19.34
C ALA A 115 -6.69 -0.70 -19.61
N TYR A 116 -7.04 -1.77 -18.89
CA TYR A 116 -6.25 -3.00 -18.83
C TYR A 116 -7.03 -4.25 -19.25
N GLY A 117 -8.36 -4.21 -19.29
CA GLY A 117 -9.21 -5.40 -19.46
C GLY A 117 -9.32 -6.18 -18.15
N LYS A 118 -9.35 -7.52 -18.22
CA LYS A 118 -9.40 -8.35 -17.02
C LYS A 118 -8.13 -8.25 -16.20
N CYS A 119 -8.28 -8.09 -14.88
CA CYS A 119 -7.18 -7.81 -13.97
C CYS A 119 -7.26 -8.65 -12.70
N VAL A 120 -6.11 -9.07 -12.19
CA VAL A 120 -5.99 -9.52 -10.80
C VAL A 120 -5.62 -8.31 -9.96
N ILE A 121 -6.54 -7.90 -9.09
CA ILE A 121 -6.37 -6.78 -8.16
C ILE A 121 -5.73 -7.35 -6.89
N VAL A 122 -4.47 -7.02 -6.68
CA VAL A 122 -3.72 -7.41 -5.49
C VAL A 122 -3.88 -6.34 -4.42
N VAL A 123 -4.49 -6.73 -3.31
CA VAL A 123 -4.69 -5.87 -2.13
C VAL A 123 -3.89 -6.42 -0.96
N LYS A 124 -3.41 -5.53 -0.09
CA LYS A 124 -2.80 -5.98 1.15
C LYS A 124 -3.85 -6.21 2.20
N GLU A 125 -3.78 -7.34 2.86
CA GLU A 125 -4.58 -7.56 4.05
C GLU A 125 -4.20 -6.55 5.13
N ARG A 126 -5.21 -5.95 5.76
CA ARG A 126 -5.01 -5.12 6.94
C ARG A 126 -4.38 -6.00 8.02
N ARG A 127 -3.23 -5.60 8.56
CA ARG A 127 -2.81 -6.10 9.87
C ARG A 127 -3.91 -5.67 10.84
N GLN A 128 -4.74 -6.59 11.31
CA GLN A 128 -5.40 -6.38 12.59
C GLN A 128 -4.26 -6.08 13.57
N GLN A 129 -4.14 -4.83 14.01
CA GLN A 129 -3.36 -4.53 15.19
C GLN A 129 -3.98 -5.38 16.30
N GLU A 130 -3.19 -6.31 16.84
CA GLU A 130 -3.45 -6.96 18.12
C GLU A 130 -4.92 -7.39 18.30
N GLU A 131 -5.29 -8.56 17.77
CA GLU A 131 -6.28 -9.36 18.48
C GLU A 131 -5.74 -9.49 19.92
N GLN A 132 -6.35 -8.71 20.81
CA GLN A 132 -6.14 -8.83 22.24
C GLN A 132 -6.54 -10.26 22.63
N ARG A 133 -5.49 -11.05 22.87
CA ARG A 133 -5.42 -12.33 23.61
C ARG A 133 -5.61 -13.63 22.80
N PRO A 134 -4.85 -14.68 23.18
CA PRO A 134 -4.95 -15.99 22.58
C PRO A 134 -6.25 -16.66 23.01
N LYS A 135 -6.95 -17.30 22.08
CA LYS A 135 -7.74 -18.48 22.40
C LYS A 135 -7.06 -19.68 21.78
N GLU A 136 -6.56 -20.52 22.68
CA GLU A 136 -6.05 -21.86 22.42
C GLU A 136 -7.06 -22.72 21.67
N ASP A 137 -6.49 -23.66 20.93
CA ASP A 137 -7.04 -24.94 20.51
C ASP A 137 -8.34 -24.94 19.72
N ARG A 138 -8.19 -24.95 18.39
CA ARG A 138 -8.72 -26.04 17.56
C ARG A 138 -7.78 -26.32 16.39
N GLU A 139 -7.14 -27.48 16.44
CA GLU A 139 -6.76 -28.20 15.22
C GLU A 139 -8.02 -28.36 14.38
N ALA A 140 -8.12 -27.59 13.29
CA ALA A 140 -9.16 -27.77 12.28
C ALA A 140 -8.49 -27.70 10.91
N GLU A 141 -8.65 -28.80 10.19
CA GLU A 141 -8.02 -29.11 8.93
C GLU A 141 -8.30 -28.05 7.86
N GLY A 142 -7.24 -27.56 7.22
CA GLY A 142 -7.14 -27.52 5.76
C GLY A 142 -8.12 -26.69 4.92
N GLN A 143 -8.96 -25.82 5.48
CA GLN A 143 -9.79 -24.90 4.68
C GLN A 143 -9.41 -23.44 4.97
N PHE A 144 -8.74 -22.83 3.99
CA PHE A 144 -8.39 -21.41 4.03
C PHE A 144 -9.65 -20.57 3.84
N TYR A 145 -9.95 -19.74 4.84
CA TYR A 145 -11.02 -18.75 4.80
C TYR A 145 -10.79 -17.79 3.62
N ILE A 146 -11.68 -17.79 2.63
CA ILE A 146 -11.74 -16.74 1.61
C ILE A 146 -12.56 -15.61 2.23
N PRO A 147 -11.97 -14.46 2.58
CA PRO A 147 -12.74 -13.36 3.15
C PRO A 147 -13.77 -12.88 2.11
N THR A 148 -15.04 -12.83 2.50
CA THR A 148 -16.11 -12.31 1.66
C THR A 148 -15.88 -10.84 1.29
N VAL A 149 -15.09 -10.10 2.08
CA VAL A 149 -14.64 -8.75 1.76
C VAL A 149 -13.20 -8.55 2.23
N ILE A 150 -12.36 -7.92 1.41
CA ILE A 150 -11.01 -7.51 1.83
C ILE A 150 -11.05 -6.01 2.17
N SER A 151 -10.88 -5.68 3.44
CA SER A 151 -10.88 -4.30 3.91
C SER A 151 -9.47 -3.70 3.86
N LEU A 152 -9.32 -2.60 3.13
CA LEU A 152 -8.30 -1.59 3.41
C LEU A 152 -8.82 -0.69 4.55
N ALA A 153 -7.95 0.08 5.19
CA ALA A 153 -8.34 0.82 6.40
C ALA A 153 -9.38 1.93 6.14
N SER A 154 -9.55 2.38 4.89
CA SER A 154 -10.61 3.31 4.46
C SER A 154 -11.52 2.79 3.34
N ILE A 155 -11.19 1.67 2.69
CA ILE A 155 -11.95 1.16 1.51
C ILE A 155 -12.27 -0.33 1.64
N MET A 156 -13.49 -0.70 1.30
CA MET A 156 -13.92 -2.09 1.17
C MET A 156 -13.73 -2.60 -0.26
N CYS A 157 -12.91 -3.63 -0.43
CA CYS A 157 -12.71 -4.31 -1.71
C CYS A 157 -13.62 -5.54 -1.76
N CYS A 158 -14.78 -5.39 -2.38
CA CYS A 158 -15.79 -6.44 -2.54
C CYS A 158 -15.43 -7.36 -3.74
N PRO A 159 -15.18 -8.68 -3.52
CA PRO A 159 -14.90 -9.63 -4.58
C PRO A 159 -15.98 -9.69 -5.66
N GLU A 160 -17.25 -9.53 -5.28
CA GLU A 160 -18.40 -9.54 -6.20
C GLU A 160 -18.34 -8.36 -7.18
N VAL A 161 -17.99 -7.16 -6.69
CA VAL A 161 -17.77 -5.98 -7.52
C VAL A 161 -16.62 -6.23 -8.50
N ALA A 162 -15.49 -6.74 -8.01
CA ALA A 162 -14.35 -7.08 -8.87
C ALA A 162 -14.77 -8.07 -9.98
N LYS A 163 -15.45 -9.16 -9.63
CA LYS A 163 -15.92 -10.19 -10.57
C LYS A 163 -16.90 -9.63 -11.59
N SER A 164 -17.82 -8.75 -11.19
CA SER A 164 -18.74 -8.08 -12.10
C SER A 164 -18.03 -7.24 -13.18
N CYS A 165 -16.82 -6.76 -12.89
CA CYS A 165 -15.95 -6.05 -13.83
C CYS A 165 -14.97 -6.98 -14.58
N GLY A 166 -15.08 -8.31 -14.40
CA GLY A 166 -14.14 -9.28 -14.98
C GLY A 166 -12.77 -9.26 -14.30
N HIS A 167 -12.71 -8.90 -13.02
CA HIS A 167 -11.50 -8.91 -12.21
C HIS A 167 -11.54 -10.02 -11.17
N GLU A 168 -10.35 -10.44 -10.74
CA GLU A 168 -10.18 -11.31 -9.58
C GLU A 168 -9.47 -10.55 -8.48
N LEU A 169 -9.91 -10.73 -7.24
CA LEU A 169 -9.31 -10.09 -6.08
C LEU A 169 -8.38 -11.08 -5.39
N LEU A 170 -7.14 -10.65 -5.11
CA LEU A 170 -6.13 -11.48 -4.48
C LEU A 170 -5.52 -10.74 -3.28
N SER A 171 -5.60 -11.36 -2.10
CA SER A 171 -4.95 -10.84 -0.90
C SER A 171 -3.46 -11.19 -0.90
N LEU A 172 -2.61 -10.18 -0.68
CA LEU A 172 -1.18 -10.39 -0.44
C LEU A 172 -0.96 -10.77 1.03
N PRO A 173 -0.48 -11.99 1.32
CA PRO A 173 -0.31 -12.45 2.70
C PRO A 173 0.82 -11.71 3.42
N SER A 174 0.60 -11.40 4.70
CA SER A 174 1.69 -11.01 5.60
C SER A 174 2.52 -12.25 5.97
N PRO A 175 3.87 -12.25 5.87
CA PRO A 175 4.77 -11.09 5.77
C PRO A 175 5.31 -10.83 4.34
N CYS A 176 4.66 -11.28 3.28
CA CYS A 176 5.13 -11.15 1.89
C CYS A 176 4.93 -9.76 1.26
N ASN A 177 4.91 -8.70 2.07
CA ASN A 177 4.73 -7.31 1.64
C ASN A 177 5.76 -6.85 0.59
N TYR A 178 6.97 -7.39 0.63
CA TYR A 178 8.04 -7.11 -0.35
C TYR A 178 7.70 -7.59 -1.77
N LEU A 179 6.64 -8.39 -1.96
CA LEU A 179 6.07 -8.76 -3.26
C LEU A 179 5.09 -7.70 -3.81
N ASN A 180 4.95 -6.55 -3.16
CA ASN A 180 4.18 -5.42 -3.65
C ASN A 180 5.13 -4.28 -4.08
N PRO A 181 5.16 -3.90 -5.37
CA PRO A 181 6.03 -2.82 -5.85
C PRO A 181 5.65 -1.44 -5.28
N LEU A 182 4.41 -1.26 -4.83
CA LEU A 182 3.93 -0.01 -4.24
C LEU A 182 4.74 0.37 -3.00
N ASP A 183 5.15 -0.60 -2.16
CA ASP A 183 5.93 -0.27 -0.95
C ASP A 183 7.23 0.44 -1.28
N SER A 184 7.94 -0.05 -2.28
CA SER A 184 9.20 0.56 -2.69
C SER A 184 8.98 1.92 -3.34
N ALA A 185 7.87 2.09 -4.07
CA ALA A 185 7.48 3.38 -4.65
C ALA A 185 7.15 4.40 -3.55
N TRP A 186 6.38 4.01 -2.54
CA TRP A 186 6.01 4.88 -1.42
C TRP A 186 7.17 5.16 -0.48
N SER A 187 8.09 4.21 -0.24
CA SER A 187 9.34 4.52 0.46
C SER A 187 10.15 5.58 -0.29
N SER A 188 10.22 5.47 -1.63
CA SER A 188 10.89 6.48 -2.46
C SER A 188 10.19 7.84 -2.39
N LEU A 189 8.85 7.85 -2.33
CA LEU A 189 8.07 9.08 -2.16
C LEU A 189 8.27 9.72 -0.79
N LYS A 190 8.27 8.93 0.29
CA LYS A 190 8.53 9.43 1.65
C LYS A 190 9.90 10.09 1.73
N TRP A 191 10.90 9.51 1.07
CA TRP A 191 12.21 10.14 0.91
C TRP A 191 12.16 11.45 0.12
N PHE A 192 11.38 11.49 -0.97
CA PHE A 192 11.16 12.73 -1.71
C PHE A 192 10.52 13.81 -0.82
N ILE A 193 9.49 13.48 -0.05
CA ILE A 193 8.83 14.40 0.90
C ILE A 193 9.84 14.96 1.89
N ILE A 194 10.61 14.09 2.56
CA ILE A 194 11.62 14.52 3.54
C ILE A 194 12.62 15.50 2.93
N ASN A 195 13.09 15.23 1.72
CA ASN A 195 14.16 15.99 1.09
C ASN A 195 13.68 17.29 0.43
N ASN A 196 12.41 17.40 0.08
CA ASN A 196 11.88 18.52 -0.71
C ASN A 196 10.84 19.34 0.06
N ARG A 197 10.36 18.91 1.24
CA ARG A 197 9.28 19.57 1.98
C ARG A 197 9.40 21.09 2.07
N ASN A 198 10.61 21.62 2.29
CA ASN A 198 10.85 23.06 2.43
C ASN A 198 10.50 23.85 1.16
N GLU A 199 10.72 23.28 -0.03
CA GLU A 199 10.36 23.91 -1.32
C GLU A 199 8.85 24.04 -1.51
N PHE A 200 8.08 23.24 -0.78
CA PHE A 200 6.61 23.21 -0.84
C PHE A 200 5.99 23.87 0.40
N CYS A 201 6.79 24.54 1.23
CA CYS A 201 6.35 25.26 2.42
C CYS A 201 6.41 26.78 2.19
N LEU A 202 5.27 27.43 2.34
CA LEU A 202 5.15 28.89 2.37
C LEU A 202 5.15 29.32 3.83
N HIS A 203 6.11 30.19 4.19
CA HIS A 203 6.17 30.79 5.51
C HIS A 203 5.62 32.21 5.42
N SER A 204 4.67 32.53 6.29
CA SER A 204 4.21 33.90 6.46
C SER A 204 4.34 34.29 7.92
N ILE A 205 4.86 35.50 8.12
CA ILE A 205 5.04 36.10 9.43
C ILE A 205 4.10 37.31 9.45
N ASP A 206 3.03 37.22 10.24
CA ASP A 206 2.17 38.37 10.55
C ASP A 206 2.54 38.89 11.95
N SER A 207 2.14 40.12 12.28
CA SER A 207 2.63 40.92 13.43
C SER A 207 2.39 40.32 14.83
N GLY A 208 1.84 39.10 14.93
CA GLY A 208 1.76 38.31 16.15
C GLY A 208 1.75 36.78 15.96
N TYR A 209 1.81 36.27 14.72
CA TYR A 209 1.73 34.82 14.42
C TYR A 209 2.60 34.45 13.22
N SER A 210 3.35 33.36 13.36
CA SER A 210 3.99 32.69 12.23
C SER A 210 3.13 31.51 11.81
N TYR A 211 2.71 31.44 10.54
CA TYR A 211 2.06 30.26 10.00
C TYR A 211 2.87 29.65 8.86
N GLN A 212 2.88 28.32 8.81
CA GLN A 212 3.47 27.54 7.74
C GLN A 212 2.34 26.89 6.93
N CYS A 213 2.25 27.23 5.66
CA CYS A 213 1.32 26.60 4.73
C CYS A 213 2.07 25.59 3.86
N ILE A 214 1.58 24.36 3.79
CA ILE A 214 2.19 23.30 2.98
C ILE A 214 1.32 23.04 1.76
N LEU A 215 1.93 23.12 0.58
CA LEU A 215 1.30 22.76 -0.70
C LEU A 215 1.26 21.23 -0.87
N PHE A 216 0.57 20.54 0.04
CA PHE A 216 0.62 19.07 0.18
C PHE A 216 0.25 18.33 -1.11
N SER A 217 -0.86 18.70 -1.75
CA SER A 217 -1.28 18.07 -3.01
C SER A 217 -0.21 18.21 -4.12
N HIS A 218 0.45 19.37 -4.19
CA HIS A 218 1.53 19.60 -5.15
C HIS A 218 2.78 18.78 -4.82
N LEU A 219 3.16 18.70 -3.54
CA LEU A 219 4.26 17.87 -3.06
C LEU A 219 4.05 16.39 -3.40
N ILE A 220 2.85 15.85 -3.15
CA ILE A 220 2.49 14.48 -3.49
C ILE A 220 2.50 14.26 -5.00
N SER A 221 1.89 15.16 -5.78
CA SER A 221 1.86 15.07 -7.25
C SER A 221 3.27 15.00 -7.83
N LYS A 222 4.15 15.93 -7.43
CA LYS A 222 5.53 16.00 -7.91
C LYS A 222 6.34 14.77 -7.51
N GLY A 223 6.12 14.24 -6.31
CA GLY A 223 6.78 13.04 -5.88
C GLY A 223 6.30 11.78 -6.62
N ILE A 224 5.01 11.68 -6.95
CA ILE A 224 4.44 10.58 -7.77
C ILE A 224 5.03 10.61 -9.18
N GLU A 225 5.16 11.80 -9.79
CA GLU A 225 5.81 12.01 -11.09
C GLU A 225 7.27 11.50 -11.11
N ARG A 226 7.97 11.54 -9.96
CA ARG A 226 9.33 11.00 -9.86
C ARG A 226 9.39 9.49 -10.02
N ILE A 227 8.29 8.76 -9.82
CA ILE A 227 8.16 7.32 -10.09
C ILE A 227 7.70 7.14 -11.53
N ASN A 228 8.60 7.44 -12.45
CA ASN A 228 8.37 7.28 -13.89
C ASN A 228 8.43 5.79 -14.31
N ALA A 229 8.12 5.53 -15.58
CA ALA A 229 8.08 4.18 -16.12
C ALA A 229 9.38 3.38 -15.95
N SER A 230 10.56 4.03 -16.02
CA SER A 230 11.85 3.34 -15.88
C SER A 230 12.13 2.94 -14.42
N LYS A 231 11.84 3.82 -13.45
CA LYS A 231 11.91 3.47 -12.03
C LYS A 231 10.89 2.39 -11.69
N TRP A 232 9.66 2.52 -12.18
CA TRP A 232 8.63 1.51 -11.96
C TRP A 232 9.03 0.13 -12.48
N ARG A 233 9.63 0.06 -13.68
CA ARG A 233 10.19 -1.17 -14.24
C ARG A 233 11.27 -1.79 -13.34
N THR A 234 12.10 -0.96 -12.72
CA THR A 234 13.11 -1.41 -11.76
C THR A 234 12.49 -1.97 -10.48
N LEU A 235 11.41 -1.36 -9.97
CA LEU A 235 10.71 -1.85 -8.78
C LEU A 235 10.01 -3.19 -9.05
N THR A 236 9.31 -3.29 -10.18
CA THR A 236 8.60 -4.51 -10.59
C THR A 236 9.56 -5.65 -10.94
N SER A 237 10.72 -5.37 -11.55
CA SER A 237 11.73 -6.42 -11.82
C SER A 237 12.31 -7.02 -10.54
N LYS A 238 12.51 -6.21 -9.49
CA LYS A 238 12.92 -6.69 -8.16
C LYS A 238 11.86 -7.61 -7.55
N VAL A 239 10.59 -7.23 -7.61
CA VAL A 239 9.47 -8.07 -7.17
C VAL A 239 9.46 -9.39 -7.94
N ARG A 240 9.53 -9.34 -9.27
CA ARG A 240 9.55 -10.54 -10.13
C ARG A 240 10.71 -11.49 -9.80
N ARG A 241 11.88 -10.95 -9.47
CA ARG A 241 13.02 -11.76 -9.01
C ARG A 241 12.71 -12.52 -7.73
N TRP A 242 12.04 -11.87 -6.77
CA TRP A 242 11.59 -12.54 -5.55
C TRP A 242 10.51 -13.58 -5.82
N GLU A 243 9.48 -13.25 -6.62
CA GLU A 243 8.45 -14.22 -7.03
C GLU A 243 9.10 -15.49 -7.60
N ASN A 244 10.04 -15.34 -8.53
CA ASN A 244 10.73 -16.46 -9.16
C ASN A 244 11.62 -17.23 -8.19
N TYR A 245 12.28 -16.55 -7.25
CA TYR A 245 13.07 -17.21 -6.21
C TYR A 245 12.20 -18.11 -5.33
N TYR A 246 11.04 -17.63 -4.89
CA TYR A 246 10.12 -18.43 -4.06
C TYR A 246 9.54 -19.59 -4.86
N LEU A 247 9.07 -19.34 -6.09
CA LEU A 247 8.54 -20.38 -6.96
C LEU A 247 9.59 -21.43 -7.32
N GLY A 248 10.86 -21.06 -7.55
CA GLY A 248 11.90 -22.02 -7.91
C GLY A 248 12.48 -22.79 -6.73
N LYS A 249 12.62 -22.17 -5.56
CA LYS A 249 13.23 -22.80 -4.38
C LYS A 249 12.27 -23.70 -3.61
N PHE A 250 10.97 -23.45 -3.71
CA PHE A 250 9.96 -24.12 -2.88
C PHE A 250 8.74 -24.62 -3.66
N SER A 251 8.78 -24.71 -5.00
CA SER A 251 7.77 -25.48 -5.75
C SER A 251 7.99 -26.96 -5.63
#